data_AF-A0A2R6PU76-F1
#
_entry.id   AF-A0A2R6PU76-F1
#
_cell.length_a   1.000
_cell.length_b   1.000
_cell.length_c   1.000
_cell.angle_alpha   90.00
_cell.angle_beta   90.00
_cell.angle_gamma   90.00
#
_symmetry.space_group_name_H-M   'P 1'
#
loop_
_entity.id
_entity.type
_entity.pdbx_description
1 polymer ?
#
loop_
_entity_poly.entity_id
_entity_poly.type
_entity_poly.pdbx_seq_one_letter_code
_entity_poly.pdbx_strand_id
1 'polypeptide(L)'
;MSPSSSALLSAFLTIYCLCTSNVQGLKAPFRARDVLPLLPRSVSWPILKSLHSPVDILPSFVGSVAEGSPYNALEWKATCFAGNSAWMEFHNKSGSEFGGGTLHIKIRNAHSWTCMDLYVFATPYRVTWDYYVLAREHTLEFKEWEGKAEFEYVKRKGVSVFLMEAGMLGTFQALWDVFPLFTNTGWGESSNIEFLKNHMGVSFPLRPQPWVTNVSVDDIHSGDFIAISKIRGRWGGFETLEKWVTGTYAGHTAVCLKDSEGKLWVAESGYEVEEVLPYKFPWFSVTLLTP
;
A
#
# COMPACT_ATOMS: atom_id res chain seq x y z
N MET A 1 -53.31 -44.24 8.99
CA MET A 1 -51.93 -44.32 8.47
C MET A 1 -51.02 -43.69 9.52
N SER A 2 -50.25 -44.50 10.25
CA SER A 2 -49.29 -44.02 11.22
C SER A 2 -48.13 -43.32 10.50
N PRO A 3 -47.72 -42.10 10.90
CA PRO A 3 -46.56 -41.45 10.31
C PRO A 3 -45.32 -42.33 10.51
N SER A 4 -44.47 -42.44 9.48
CA SER A 4 -43.25 -43.24 9.56
C SER A 4 -42.33 -42.68 10.64
N SER A 5 -41.61 -43.56 11.33
CA SER A 5 -40.65 -43.19 12.38
C SER A 5 -39.61 -42.15 11.90
N SER A 6 -39.29 -42.17 10.59
CA SER A 6 -38.43 -41.19 9.93
C SER A 6 -39.02 -39.77 9.86
N ALA A 7 -40.34 -39.65 9.65
CA ALA A 7 -41.02 -38.35 9.59
C ALA A 7 -41.11 -37.70 10.98
N LEU A 8 -41.31 -38.51 12.02
CA LEU A 8 -41.32 -38.06 13.41
C LEU A 8 -39.92 -37.61 13.86
N LEU A 9 -38.87 -38.36 13.49
CA LEU A 9 -37.49 -37.99 13.79
C LEU A 9 -37.07 -36.70 13.08
N SER A 10 -37.44 -36.55 11.80
CA SER A 10 -37.15 -35.35 11.02
C SER A 10 -37.88 -34.13 11.60
N ALA A 11 -39.17 -34.28 11.94
CA ALA A 11 -39.94 -33.23 12.61
C ALA A 11 -39.31 -32.83 13.96
N PHE A 12 -38.90 -33.80 14.77
CA PHE A 12 -38.21 -33.56 16.05
C PHE A 12 -36.89 -32.79 15.86
N LEU A 13 -36.07 -33.15 14.87
CA LEU A 13 -34.82 -32.46 14.56
C LEU A 13 -35.05 -31.02 14.08
N THR A 14 -36.05 -30.78 13.22
CA THR A 14 -36.41 -29.41 12.80
C THR A 14 -36.96 -28.58 13.95
N ILE A 15 -37.80 -29.14 14.82
CA ILE A 15 -38.33 -28.44 16.00
C ILE A 15 -37.20 -28.16 17.00
N TYR A 16 -36.27 -29.10 17.19
CA TYR A 16 -35.10 -28.90 18.05
C TYR A 16 -34.18 -27.79 17.50
N CYS A 17 -33.95 -27.71 16.19
CA CYS A 17 -33.21 -26.61 15.56
C CYS A 17 -33.94 -25.25 15.64
N LEU A 18 -35.27 -25.23 15.57
CA LEU A 18 -36.07 -24.00 15.66
C LEU A 18 -36.24 -23.51 17.10
N CYS A 19 -36.30 -24.42 18.08
CA CYS A 19 -36.43 -24.09 19.51
C CYS A 19 -35.09 -23.78 20.20
N THR A 20 -33.95 -24.06 19.55
CA THR A 20 -32.61 -23.67 20.01
C THR A 20 -32.16 -22.37 19.33
N SER A 21 -32.98 -21.33 19.39
CA SER A 21 -32.61 -19.98 18.91
C SER A 21 -31.51 -19.30 19.74
N ASN A 22 -31.01 -19.95 20.80
CA ASN A 22 -29.80 -19.56 21.51
C ASN A 22 -28.61 -20.42 21.06
N VAL A 23 -28.28 -20.39 19.76
CA VAL A 23 -26.91 -20.67 19.35
C VAL A 23 -26.07 -19.48 19.84
N GLN A 24 -25.65 -19.52 21.10
CA GLN A 24 -24.48 -18.76 21.51
C GLN A 24 -23.33 -19.31 20.68
N GLY A 25 -23.03 -18.62 19.57
CA GLY A 25 -21.92 -18.99 18.70
C GLY A 25 -20.70 -19.14 19.58
N LEU A 26 -20.19 -20.38 19.69
CA LEU A 26 -18.95 -20.66 20.39
C LEU A 26 -17.93 -19.69 19.80
N LYS A 27 -17.42 -18.76 20.61
CA LYS A 27 -16.37 -17.83 20.17
C LYS A 27 -15.15 -18.68 19.89
N ALA A 28 -15.03 -19.11 18.65
CA ALA A 28 -13.88 -19.86 18.20
C ALA A 28 -12.63 -19.00 18.47
N PRO A 29 -11.53 -19.61 18.93
CA PRO A 29 -10.29 -18.87 19.20
C PRO A 29 -9.71 -18.22 17.94
N PHE A 30 -10.16 -18.67 16.76
CA PHE A 30 -9.75 -18.20 15.44
C PHE A 30 -10.98 -17.90 14.57
N ARG A 31 -10.87 -16.90 13.69
CA ARG A 31 -11.87 -16.69 12.64
C ARG A 31 -11.60 -17.66 11.50
N ALA A 32 -12.63 -18.07 10.77
CA ALA A 32 -12.48 -18.95 9.61
C ALA A 32 -11.48 -18.39 8.58
N ARG A 33 -11.47 -17.05 8.40
CA ARG A 33 -10.49 -16.35 7.54
C ARG A 33 -9.04 -16.52 7.98
N ASP A 34 -8.80 -16.64 9.28
CA ASP A 34 -7.45 -16.80 9.85
C ASP A 34 -6.86 -18.18 9.53
N VAL A 35 -7.72 -19.17 9.30
CA VAL A 35 -7.34 -20.57 8.99
C VAL A 35 -7.21 -20.80 7.49
N LEU A 36 -7.87 -19.99 6.63
CA LEU A 36 -7.81 -20.15 5.18
C LEU A 36 -6.37 -20.25 4.63
N PRO A 37 -5.40 -19.44 5.08
CA PRO A 37 -4.01 -19.55 4.59
C PRO A 37 -3.30 -20.85 5.00
N LEU A 38 -3.80 -21.55 6.02
CA LEU A 38 -3.27 -22.84 6.48
C LEU A 38 -3.83 -24.04 5.68
N LEU A 39 -4.90 -23.83 4.92
CA LEU A 39 -5.49 -24.86 4.07
C LEU A 39 -4.73 -25.00 2.74
N PRO A 40 -4.75 -26.20 2.11
CA PRO A 40 -4.12 -26.42 0.81
C PRO A 40 -4.54 -25.38 -0.22
N ARG A 41 -3.57 -24.87 -0.99
CA ARG A 41 -3.78 -23.79 -1.98
C ARG A 41 -4.93 -24.09 -2.95
N SER A 42 -5.15 -25.35 -3.34
CA SER A 42 -6.25 -25.73 -4.23
C SER A 42 -7.64 -25.38 -3.67
N VAL A 43 -7.78 -25.33 -2.34
CA VAL A 43 -9.04 -25.01 -1.64
C VAL A 43 -9.06 -23.55 -1.21
N SER A 44 -7.96 -23.06 -0.63
CA SER A 44 -7.91 -21.71 -0.05
C SER A 44 -7.75 -20.61 -1.09
N TRP A 45 -6.96 -20.83 -2.14
CA TRP A 45 -6.58 -19.78 -3.08
C TRP A 45 -7.76 -19.15 -3.84
N PRO A 46 -8.75 -19.92 -4.34
CA PRO A 46 -9.94 -19.33 -4.97
C PRO A 46 -10.76 -18.47 -4.01
N ILE A 47 -10.88 -18.91 -2.75
CA ILE A 47 -11.63 -18.20 -1.70
C ILE A 47 -10.87 -16.94 -1.30
N LEU A 48 -9.56 -17.04 -1.08
CA LEU A 48 -8.70 -15.92 -0.72
C LEU A 48 -8.69 -14.84 -1.82
N LYS A 49 -8.59 -15.23 -3.10
CA LYS A 49 -8.71 -14.31 -4.24
C LYS A 49 -10.08 -13.64 -4.36
N SER A 50 -11.14 -14.29 -3.87
CA SER A 50 -12.47 -13.68 -3.82
C SER A 50 -12.64 -12.75 -2.61
N LEU A 51 -11.88 -12.96 -1.54
CA LEU A 51 -11.95 -12.17 -0.32
C LEU A 51 -11.07 -10.92 -0.37
N HIS A 52 -10.03 -10.93 -1.20
CA HIS A 52 -9.04 -9.86 -1.27
C HIS A 52 -8.85 -9.32 -2.69
N SER A 53 -8.79 -8.00 -2.78
CA SER A 53 -8.52 -7.25 -4.01
C SER A 53 -7.11 -6.63 -3.93
N PRO A 54 -6.44 -6.30 -5.04
CA PRO A 54 -5.23 -5.48 -5.00
C PRO A 54 -5.42 -4.15 -4.26
N VAL A 55 -6.65 -3.63 -4.14
CA VAL A 55 -6.97 -2.45 -3.31
C VAL A 55 -6.60 -2.67 -1.85
N ASP A 56 -6.64 -3.91 -1.37
CA ASP A 56 -6.36 -4.27 0.01
C ASP A 56 -4.88 -4.11 0.37
N ILE A 57 -3.99 -3.89 -0.61
CA ILE A 57 -2.60 -3.48 -0.37
C ILE A 57 -2.49 -2.01 0.05
N LEU A 58 -3.53 -1.20 -0.20
CA LEU A 58 -3.48 0.22 0.07
C LEU A 58 -3.72 0.46 1.56
N PRO A 59 -2.78 1.13 2.25
CA PRO A 59 -2.94 1.42 3.66
C PRO A 59 -3.99 2.53 3.85
N SER A 60 -4.87 2.36 4.83
CA SER A 60 -5.87 3.35 5.23
C SER A 60 -5.25 4.37 6.18
N PHE A 61 -5.45 5.67 5.93
CA PHE A 61 -4.96 6.69 6.85
C PHE A 61 -5.76 6.68 8.15
N VAL A 62 -5.06 6.52 9.27
CA VAL A 62 -5.66 6.46 10.61
C VAL A 62 -5.64 7.83 11.26
N GLY A 63 -4.50 8.51 11.19
CA GLY A 63 -4.28 9.79 11.83
C GLY A 63 -2.79 10.11 11.95
N SER A 64 -2.47 11.23 12.59
CA SER A 64 -1.08 11.64 12.80
C SER A 64 -0.79 11.75 14.29
N VAL A 65 0.34 11.17 14.72
CA VAL A 65 0.76 11.13 16.12
C VAL A 65 1.89 12.12 16.34
N ALA A 66 1.58 13.20 17.08
CA ALA A 66 2.54 14.21 17.50
C ALA A 66 2.96 13.99 18.96
N GLU A 67 3.85 14.84 19.46
CA GLU A 67 4.28 14.83 20.86
C GLU A 67 3.06 14.91 21.78
N GLY A 68 2.98 13.98 22.73
CA GLY A 68 1.81 13.86 23.58
C GLY A 68 2.03 12.94 24.76
N SER A 69 0.93 12.63 25.43
CA SER A 69 0.89 11.69 26.55
C SER A 69 -0.22 10.68 26.32
N PRO A 70 -0.26 9.57 27.09
CA PRO A 70 -1.34 8.59 27.00
C PRO A 70 -2.76 9.18 27.16
N TYR A 71 -2.89 10.35 27.79
CA TYR A 71 -4.17 11.03 28.02
C TYR A 71 -4.70 11.79 26.81
N ASN A 72 -3.82 12.14 25.86
CA ASN A 72 -4.15 12.83 24.61
C ASN A 72 -3.72 11.99 23.40
N ALA A 73 -3.79 10.67 23.54
CA ALA A 73 -3.39 9.73 22.50
C ALA A 73 -4.38 9.76 21.32
N LEU A 74 -3.86 9.51 20.12
CA LEU A 74 -4.68 9.21 18.96
C LEU A 74 -5.34 7.85 19.19
N GLU A 75 -6.67 7.76 19.12
CA GLU A 75 -7.39 6.49 19.28
C GLU A 75 -8.07 6.07 17.98
N TRP A 76 -8.07 4.76 17.71
CA TRP A 76 -8.76 4.21 16.53
C TRP A 76 -9.17 2.75 16.74
N LYS A 77 -10.00 2.28 15.81
CA LYS A 77 -10.38 0.87 15.67
C LYS A 77 -9.69 0.29 14.44
N ALA A 78 -8.98 -0.81 14.60
CA ALA A 78 -8.34 -1.52 13.48
C ALA A 78 -9.08 -2.82 13.14
N THR A 79 -8.59 -3.52 12.12
CA THR A 79 -9.18 -4.78 11.65
C THR A 79 -9.17 -5.84 12.74
N CYS A 80 -8.06 -5.96 13.50
CA CYS A 80 -7.93 -7.00 14.51
C CYS A 80 -8.15 -6.54 15.95
N PHE A 81 -7.77 -5.30 16.26
CA PHE A 81 -7.85 -4.75 17.61
C PHE A 81 -8.87 -3.61 17.66
N ALA A 82 -9.84 -3.74 18.56
CA ALA A 82 -10.95 -2.79 18.62
C ALA A 82 -10.65 -1.51 19.42
N GLY A 83 -9.62 -1.51 20.25
CA GLY A 83 -9.25 -0.36 21.08
C GLY A 83 -7.76 -0.06 20.98
N ASN A 84 -7.40 0.78 20.02
CA ASN A 84 -6.01 1.16 19.78
C ASN A 84 -5.78 2.60 20.16
N SER A 85 -4.59 2.89 20.67
CA SER A 85 -4.17 4.24 21.01
C SER A 85 -2.69 4.43 20.73
N ALA A 86 -2.26 5.64 20.36
CA ALA A 86 -0.86 5.96 20.17
C ALA A 86 -0.50 7.38 20.59
N TRP A 87 0.70 7.54 21.14
CA TRP A 87 1.30 8.83 21.48
C TRP A 87 2.81 8.81 21.21
N MET A 88 3.40 9.97 20.97
CA MET A 88 4.83 10.11 20.73
C MET A 88 5.52 10.77 21.91
N GLU A 89 6.65 10.22 22.33
CA GLU A 89 7.56 10.83 23.30
C GLU A 89 8.87 11.20 22.60
N PHE A 90 9.23 12.49 22.62
CA PHE A 90 10.49 12.94 22.04
C PHE A 90 11.63 12.73 23.03
N HIS A 91 12.82 12.37 22.52
CA HIS A 91 13.98 12.16 23.36
C HIS A 91 15.28 12.47 22.63
N ASN A 92 16.33 12.77 23.37
CA ASN A 92 17.67 12.93 22.80
C ASN A 92 18.66 11.87 23.32
N LYS A 93 18.30 10.59 23.17
CA LYS A 93 19.16 9.46 23.55
C LYS A 93 20.42 9.35 22.67
N SER A 94 20.35 9.80 21.41
CA SER A 94 21.46 9.76 20.46
C SER A 94 22.49 10.88 20.67
N GLY A 95 22.12 11.96 21.36
CA GLY A 95 22.97 13.15 21.50
C GLY A 95 23.04 14.01 20.23
N SER A 96 22.21 13.75 19.23
CA SER A 96 22.15 14.56 18.01
C SER A 96 21.44 15.90 18.26
N GLU A 97 21.61 16.87 17.35
CA GLU A 97 21.01 18.20 17.49
C GLU A 97 19.49 18.16 17.63
N PHE A 98 18.83 17.24 16.92
CA PHE A 98 17.37 17.12 16.89
C PHE A 98 16.83 15.93 17.69
N GLY A 99 17.70 15.06 18.20
CA GLY A 99 17.29 13.83 18.88
C GLY A 99 16.41 12.93 18.00
N GLY A 100 15.53 12.18 18.65
CA GLY A 100 14.60 11.21 18.07
C GLY A 100 13.28 11.17 18.83
N GLY A 101 12.55 10.07 18.72
CA GLY A 101 11.31 9.86 19.46
C GLY A 101 10.90 8.40 19.55
N THR A 102 10.14 8.08 20.60
CA THR A 102 9.52 6.78 20.82
C THR A 102 8.03 6.90 20.56
N LEU A 103 7.53 6.21 19.54
CA LEU A 103 6.11 6.08 19.27
C LEU A 103 5.55 4.91 20.07
N HIS A 104 4.71 5.20 21.05
CA HIS A 104 4.01 4.20 21.83
C HIS A 104 2.71 3.83 21.16
N ILE A 105 2.47 2.53 21.01
CA ILE A 105 1.26 1.99 20.38
C ILE A 105 0.69 0.94 21.32
N LYS A 106 -0.51 1.21 21.80
CA LYS A 106 -1.23 0.35 22.71
C LYS A 106 -2.43 -0.23 22.00
N ILE A 107 -2.42 -1.55 21.82
CA ILE A 107 -3.49 -2.30 21.16
C ILE A 107 -4.25 -3.15 22.19
N ARG A 108 -5.59 -3.13 22.11
CA ARG A 108 -6.48 -3.83 23.05
C ARG A 108 -7.66 -4.47 22.32
N ASN A 109 -8.35 -5.36 23.04
CA ASN A 109 -9.59 -6.00 22.58
C ASN A 109 -9.41 -6.75 21.25
N ALA A 110 -8.48 -7.71 21.26
CA ALA A 110 -8.23 -8.59 20.12
C ALA A 110 -9.48 -9.41 19.79
N HIS A 111 -9.84 -9.48 18.51
CA HIS A 111 -10.98 -10.26 18.05
C HIS A 111 -10.69 -11.77 17.89
N SER A 112 -9.41 -12.15 17.83
CA SER A 112 -8.92 -13.51 17.58
C SER A 112 -7.54 -13.68 18.24
N TRP A 113 -7.12 -14.91 18.53
CA TRP A 113 -5.78 -15.17 19.08
C TRP A 113 -4.66 -15.02 18.05
N THR A 114 -4.99 -15.16 16.76
CA THR A 114 -4.08 -14.90 15.63
C THR A 114 -4.07 -13.44 15.21
N CYS A 115 -4.54 -12.54 16.07
CA CYS A 115 -4.70 -11.15 15.67
C CYS A 115 -3.38 -10.45 15.42
N MET A 116 -3.32 -9.80 14.26
CA MET A 116 -2.15 -9.09 13.79
C MET A 116 -2.56 -7.99 12.81
N ASP A 117 -2.22 -6.75 13.17
CA ASP A 117 -2.38 -5.60 12.28
C ASP A 117 -0.99 -5.14 11.84
N LEU A 118 -0.87 -4.74 10.57
CA LEU A 118 0.34 -4.19 9.97
C LEU A 118 0.14 -2.69 9.76
N TYR A 119 1.09 -1.88 10.19
CA TYR A 119 1.04 -0.43 10.09
C TYR A 119 2.19 0.12 9.27
N VAL A 120 1.92 1.21 8.57
CA VAL A 120 2.92 2.04 7.90
C VAL A 120 2.97 3.38 8.63
N PHE A 121 4.18 3.82 8.95
CA PHE A 121 4.46 5.08 9.61
C PHE A 121 5.28 5.96 8.67
N ALA A 122 4.78 7.15 8.37
CA ALA A 122 5.38 8.01 7.38
C ALA A 122 5.57 9.45 7.86
N THR A 123 6.70 10.01 7.47
CA THR A 123 6.97 11.44 7.38
C THR A 123 7.28 11.76 5.90
N PRO A 124 7.35 13.03 5.48
CA PRO A 124 7.83 13.40 4.15
C PRO A 124 9.28 12.94 3.86
N TYR A 125 10.01 12.49 4.88
CA TYR A 125 11.43 12.15 4.81
C TYR A 125 11.67 10.64 4.87
N ARG A 126 10.83 9.89 5.61
CA ARG A 126 10.98 8.45 5.74
C ARG A 126 9.65 7.72 5.83
N VAL A 127 9.68 6.47 5.39
CA VAL A 127 8.59 5.51 5.58
C VAL A 127 9.16 4.30 6.31
N THR A 128 8.50 3.88 7.37
CA THR A 128 8.76 2.63 8.09
C THR A 128 7.46 1.89 8.32
N TRP A 129 7.55 0.66 8.77
CA TRP A 129 6.42 -0.25 8.94
C TRP A 129 6.71 -1.20 10.09
N ASP A 130 5.66 -1.59 10.79
CA ASP A 130 5.78 -2.53 11.90
C ASP A 130 4.46 -3.28 12.08
N TYR A 131 4.51 -4.45 12.71
CA TYR A 131 3.36 -5.29 12.94
C TYR A 131 3.13 -5.51 14.43
N TYR A 132 1.87 -5.46 14.85
CA TYR A 132 1.51 -5.63 16.24
C TYR A 132 0.65 -6.86 16.43
N VAL A 133 1.19 -7.77 17.21
CA VAL A 133 0.54 -8.99 17.70
C VAL A 133 0.34 -8.86 19.21
N LEU A 134 -0.69 -9.54 19.74
CA LEU A 134 -1.03 -9.55 21.17
C LEU A 134 -1.50 -8.18 21.70
N ALA A 135 -2.59 -8.19 22.46
CA ALA A 135 -3.17 -6.99 23.07
C ALA A 135 -2.27 -6.46 24.22
N ARG A 136 -1.23 -5.70 23.86
CA ARG A 136 -0.27 -5.08 24.77
C ARG A 136 0.19 -3.72 24.24
N GLU A 137 1.07 -3.09 25.01
CA GLU A 137 1.79 -1.90 24.58
C GLU A 137 3.06 -2.29 23.82
N HIS A 138 3.31 -1.59 22.73
CA HIS A 138 4.45 -1.74 21.85
C HIS A 138 5.07 -0.36 21.60
N THR A 139 6.30 -0.36 21.10
CA THR A 139 7.06 0.87 20.86
C THR A 139 7.79 0.79 19.53
N LEU A 140 7.75 1.86 18.76
CA LEU A 140 8.56 2.07 17.56
C LEU A 140 9.55 3.21 17.83
N GLU A 141 10.84 2.92 17.74
CA GLU A 141 11.90 3.88 18.05
C GLU A 141 12.42 4.59 16.79
N PHE A 142 12.31 5.91 16.78
CA PHE A 142 13.03 6.80 15.87
C PHE A 142 14.32 7.24 16.56
N LYS A 143 15.44 6.58 16.25
CA LYS A 143 16.74 6.88 16.89
C LYS A 143 17.14 8.35 16.75
N GLU A 144 17.02 8.86 15.52
CA GLU A 144 17.29 10.24 15.18
C GLU A 144 16.43 10.70 13.99
N TRP A 145 16.00 11.95 14.05
CA TRP A 145 15.40 12.66 12.92
C TRP A 145 16.47 13.03 11.90
N GLU A 146 16.13 13.04 10.62
CA GLU A 146 17.06 13.21 9.50
C GLU A 146 17.64 14.63 9.48
N GLY A 147 16.87 15.60 9.98
CA GLY A 147 17.33 16.96 10.19
C GLY A 147 16.24 17.85 10.75
N LYS A 148 16.52 19.15 10.80
CA LYS A 148 15.60 20.17 11.33
C LYS A 148 14.22 20.12 10.69
N ALA A 149 14.17 19.87 9.38
CA ALA A 149 12.93 19.92 8.62
C ALA A 149 11.99 18.75 8.98
N GLU A 150 12.51 17.54 9.14
CA GLU A 150 11.73 16.41 9.65
C GLU A 150 11.29 16.65 11.10
N PHE A 151 12.21 17.10 11.96
CA PHE A 151 11.92 17.38 13.36
C PHE A 151 10.78 18.41 13.52
N GLU A 152 10.85 19.54 12.82
CA GLU A 152 9.79 20.55 12.84
C GLU A 152 8.48 20.04 12.22
N TYR A 153 8.55 19.22 11.17
CA TYR A 153 7.38 18.60 10.58
C TYR A 153 6.68 17.70 11.61
N VAL A 154 7.40 16.76 12.23
CA VAL A 154 6.81 15.82 13.20
C VAL A 154 6.28 16.56 14.42
N LYS A 155 6.95 17.62 14.87
CA LYS A 155 6.45 18.45 15.98
C LYS A 155 5.12 19.14 15.66
N ARG A 156 4.92 19.59 14.42
CA ARG A 156 3.72 20.34 14.00
C ARG A 156 2.60 19.45 13.47
N LYS A 157 2.93 18.36 12.80
CA LYS A 157 2.01 17.52 12.04
C LYS A 157 1.94 16.08 12.54
N GLY A 158 2.93 15.64 13.31
CA GLY A 158 3.04 14.25 13.77
C GLY A 158 3.56 13.30 12.70
N VAL A 159 3.80 12.06 13.12
CA VAL A 159 4.05 10.93 12.21
C VAL A 159 2.70 10.42 11.72
N SER A 160 2.53 10.31 10.41
CA SER A 160 1.30 9.75 9.82
C SER A 160 1.27 8.24 10.02
N VAL A 161 0.17 7.74 10.56
CA VAL A 161 -0.09 6.32 10.81
C VAL A 161 -1.09 5.84 9.78
N PHE A 162 -0.75 4.74 9.12
CA PHE A 162 -1.65 4.07 8.21
C PHE A 162 -1.79 2.59 8.56
N LEU A 163 -2.99 2.04 8.43
CA LEU A 163 -3.32 0.66 8.72
C LEU A 163 -3.51 -0.13 7.43
N MET A 164 -2.82 -1.26 7.31
CA MET A 164 -3.07 -2.24 6.26
C MET A 164 -4.31 -3.07 6.64
N GLU A 165 -5.48 -2.72 6.09
CA GLU A 165 -6.75 -3.33 6.50
C GLU A 165 -6.81 -4.84 6.26
N ALA A 166 -6.07 -5.33 5.26
CA ALA A 166 -5.93 -6.76 4.94
C ALA A 166 -5.19 -7.57 6.02
N GLY A 167 -4.55 -6.91 6.98
CA GLY A 167 -3.62 -7.53 7.92
C GLY A 167 -2.40 -8.13 7.21
N MET A 168 -1.52 -8.79 7.95
CA MET A 168 -0.26 -9.31 7.38
C MET A 168 -0.49 -10.40 6.31
N LEU A 169 -1.40 -11.34 6.55
CA LEU A 169 -1.64 -12.46 5.61
C LEU A 169 -2.31 -11.99 4.32
N GLY A 170 -3.31 -11.11 4.42
CA GLY A 170 -3.92 -10.48 3.25
C GLY A 170 -2.91 -9.60 2.50
N THR A 171 -2.07 -8.86 3.21
CA THR A 171 -0.99 -8.05 2.60
C THR A 171 0.02 -8.93 1.85
N PHE A 172 0.49 -10.03 2.43
CA PHE A 172 1.41 -10.95 1.73
C PHE A 172 0.77 -11.61 0.50
N GLN A 173 -0.53 -11.88 0.54
CA GLN A 173 -1.27 -12.40 -0.60
C GLN A 173 -1.45 -11.35 -1.69
N ALA A 174 -1.83 -10.12 -1.34
CA ALA A 174 -1.90 -9.00 -2.28
C ALA A 174 -0.52 -8.70 -2.90
N LEU A 175 0.55 -8.77 -2.09
CA LEU A 175 1.92 -8.68 -2.57
C LEU A 175 2.27 -9.79 -3.57
N TRP A 176 1.63 -10.97 -3.53
CA TRP A 176 1.86 -12.01 -4.54
C TRP A 176 1.34 -11.62 -5.92
N ASP A 177 0.21 -10.91 -6.00
CA ASP A 177 -0.34 -10.41 -7.26
C ASP A 177 0.42 -9.16 -7.76
N VAL A 178 1.05 -8.41 -6.85
CA VAL A 178 1.77 -7.16 -7.14
C VAL A 178 3.27 -7.37 -7.39
N PHE A 179 3.92 -8.33 -6.74
CA PHE A 179 5.36 -8.61 -6.87
C PHE A 179 5.81 -8.90 -8.32
N PRO A 180 5.07 -9.68 -9.13
CA PRO A 180 5.41 -9.92 -10.53
C PRO A 180 5.58 -8.63 -11.34
N LEU A 181 4.80 -7.59 -11.01
CA LEU A 181 4.77 -6.30 -11.72
C LEU A 181 6.12 -5.59 -11.72
N PHE A 182 6.93 -5.82 -10.68
CA PHE A 182 8.24 -5.17 -10.51
C PHE A 182 9.40 -5.94 -11.13
N THR A 183 9.14 -7.09 -11.75
CA THR A 183 10.20 -7.87 -12.39
C THR A 183 10.54 -7.32 -13.78
N ASN A 184 11.83 -7.14 -14.07
CA ASN A 184 12.29 -6.69 -15.39
C ASN A 184 12.40 -7.85 -16.40
N THR A 185 11.34 -8.65 -16.51
CA THR A 185 11.29 -9.84 -17.36
C THR A 185 10.06 -9.79 -18.28
N GLY A 186 10.01 -10.65 -19.29
CA GLY A 186 8.80 -10.82 -20.11
C GLY A 186 7.59 -11.30 -19.30
N TRP A 187 7.84 -12.02 -18.20
CA TRP A 187 6.79 -12.39 -17.24
C TRP A 187 6.24 -11.17 -16.50
N GLY A 188 7.12 -10.26 -16.06
CA GLY A 188 6.71 -9.00 -15.46
C GLY A 188 5.92 -8.12 -16.43
N GLU A 189 6.41 -7.96 -17.66
CA GLU A 189 5.70 -7.24 -18.73
C GLU A 189 4.29 -7.81 -18.96
N SER A 190 4.18 -9.14 -19.09
CA SER A 190 2.89 -9.81 -19.27
C SER A 190 1.98 -9.63 -18.05
N SER A 191 2.54 -9.69 -16.84
CA SER A 191 1.80 -9.49 -15.59
C SER A 191 1.26 -8.06 -15.47
N ASN A 192 2.02 -7.05 -15.91
CA ASN A 192 1.56 -5.65 -15.95
C ASN A 192 0.39 -5.46 -16.92
N ILE A 193 0.48 -6.03 -18.13
CA ILE A 193 -0.62 -5.97 -19.12
C ILE A 193 -1.86 -6.69 -18.58
N GLU A 194 -1.69 -7.87 -18.01
CA GLU A 194 -2.79 -8.66 -17.44
C GLU A 194 -3.45 -7.93 -16.26
N PHE A 195 -2.66 -7.31 -15.39
CA PHE A 195 -3.16 -6.50 -14.28
C PHE A 195 -4.04 -5.35 -14.79
N LEU A 196 -3.55 -4.54 -15.73
CA LEU A 196 -4.33 -3.42 -16.30
C LEU A 196 -5.59 -3.92 -17.01
N LYS A 197 -5.52 -5.06 -17.70
CA LYS A 197 -6.70 -5.67 -18.32
C LYS A 197 -7.73 -6.11 -17.29
N ASN A 198 -7.31 -6.76 -16.22
CA ASN A 198 -8.21 -7.31 -15.20
C ASN A 198 -8.81 -6.21 -14.31
N HIS A 199 -8.05 -5.15 -14.02
CA HIS A 199 -8.45 -4.11 -13.06
C HIS A 199 -8.96 -2.81 -13.69
N MET A 200 -8.59 -2.51 -14.95
CA MET A 200 -9.07 -1.33 -15.67
C MET A 200 -9.88 -1.69 -16.92
N GLY A 201 -9.91 -2.95 -17.35
CA GLY A 201 -10.60 -3.36 -18.57
C GLY A 201 -9.91 -2.89 -19.86
N VAL A 202 -8.63 -2.51 -19.80
CA VAL A 202 -7.89 -1.93 -20.91
C VAL A 202 -6.94 -2.94 -21.56
N SER A 203 -6.68 -2.81 -22.86
CA SER A 203 -5.71 -3.64 -23.57
C SER A 203 -4.57 -2.79 -24.12
N PHE A 204 -3.36 -3.35 -24.08
CA PHE A 204 -2.14 -2.73 -24.61
C PHE A 204 -1.61 -3.59 -25.78
N PRO A 205 -2.22 -3.52 -26.97
CA PRO A 205 -1.72 -4.26 -28.12
C PRO A 205 -0.39 -3.68 -28.60
N LEU A 206 0.48 -4.54 -29.12
CA LEU A 206 1.74 -4.11 -29.72
C LEU A 206 1.46 -3.21 -30.93
N ARG A 207 2.10 -2.05 -30.98
CA ARG A 207 2.01 -1.15 -32.14
C ARG A 207 2.58 -1.86 -33.38
N PRO A 208 1.91 -1.78 -34.55
CA PRO A 208 2.47 -2.25 -35.82
C PRO A 208 3.84 -1.62 -36.09
N GLN A 209 4.76 -2.41 -36.62
CA GLN A 209 6.09 -1.91 -37.01
C GLN A 209 6.04 -1.27 -38.41
N PRO A 210 6.91 -0.29 -38.70
CA PRO A 210 7.96 0.24 -37.83
C PRO A 210 7.45 1.24 -36.77
N TRP A 211 8.09 1.27 -35.61
CA TRP A 211 7.77 2.24 -34.54
C TRP A 211 8.41 3.59 -34.83
N VAL A 212 7.87 4.29 -35.82
CA VAL A 212 8.29 5.65 -36.17
C VAL A 212 7.22 6.65 -35.74
N THR A 213 7.67 7.83 -35.32
CA THR A 213 6.81 8.99 -35.11
C THR A 213 7.07 9.98 -36.24
N ASN A 214 6.02 10.66 -36.70
CA ASN A 214 6.14 11.72 -37.72
C ASN A 214 6.40 13.11 -37.09
N VAL A 215 6.73 13.16 -35.80
CA VAL A 215 6.98 14.40 -35.06
C VAL A 215 8.47 14.75 -35.16
N SER A 216 8.77 15.92 -35.72
CA SER A 216 10.12 16.50 -35.74
C SER A 216 10.43 17.24 -34.43
N VAL A 217 11.72 17.44 -34.12
CA VAL A 217 12.17 18.31 -33.03
C VAL A 217 11.73 19.77 -33.25
N ASP A 218 11.55 20.16 -34.51
CA ASP A 218 11.06 21.50 -34.87
C ASP A 218 9.58 21.69 -34.49
N ASP A 219 8.80 20.61 -34.48
CA ASP A 219 7.37 20.65 -34.13
C ASP A 219 7.14 20.77 -32.61
N ILE A 220 8.17 20.50 -31.81
CA ILE A 220 8.12 20.52 -30.34
C ILE A 220 8.40 21.93 -29.81
N HIS A 221 7.52 22.42 -28.95
CA HIS A 221 7.63 23.73 -28.31
C HIS A 221 7.87 23.60 -26.79
N SER A 222 8.47 24.64 -26.21
CA SER A 222 8.60 24.75 -24.76
C SER A 222 7.23 24.73 -24.10
N GLY A 223 7.02 23.80 -23.16
CA GLY A 223 5.72 23.57 -22.50
C GLY A 223 4.93 22.39 -23.06
N ASP A 224 5.38 21.77 -24.16
CA ASP A 224 4.78 20.53 -24.64
C ASP A 224 5.00 19.40 -23.62
N PHE A 225 3.95 18.60 -23.39
CA PHE A 225 4.00 17.46 -22.47
C PHE A 225 4.23 16.16 -23.22
N ILE A 226 5.15 15.34 -22.70
CA ILE A 226 5.30 13.95 -23.10
C ILE A 226 4.63 13.10 -22.03
N ALA A 227 3.64 12.31 -22.43
CA ALA A 227 3.03 11.29 -21.59
C ALA A 227 3.52 9.91 -22.01
N ILE A 228 4.17 9.19 -21.10
CA ILE A 228 4.80 7.90 -21.35
C ILE A 228 4.06 6.80 -20.57
N SER A 229 3.90 5.66 -21.23
CA SER A 229 3.31 4.47 -20.65
C SER A 229 4.35 3.35 -20.63
N LYS A 230 5.03 3.18 -19.49
CA LYS A 230 5.96 2.07 -19.30
C LYS A 230 5.23 0.89 -18.69
N ILE A 231 5.49 -0.28 -19.24
CA ILE A 231 4.90 -1.56 -18.83
C ILE A 231 5.97 -2.50 -18.26
N ARG A 232 7.25 -2.25 -18.56
CA ARG A 232 8.36 -3.15 -18.23
C ARG A 232 9.45 -2.45 -17.40
N GLY A 233 10.11 -3.24 -16.56
CA GLY A 233 11.27 -2.83 -15.78
C GLY A 233 10.93 -2.46 -14.34
N ARG A 234 11.95 -2.11 -13.55
CA ARG A 234 11.82 -1.76 -12.12
C ARG A 234 10.74 -0.71 -11.86
N TRP A 235 10.61 0.25 -12.78
CA TRP A 235 9.61 1.33 -12.72
C TRP A 235 8.29 0.99 -13.43
N GLY A 236 8.24 -0.05 -14.26
CA GLY A 236 7.03 -0.47 -14.97
C GLY A 236 5.91 -0.91 -14.01
N GLY A 237 6.27 -1.59 -12.92
CA GLY A 237 5.31 -1.95 -11.86
C GLY A 237 4.71 -0.74 -11.16
N PHE A 238 5.53 0.27 -10.81
CA PHE A 238 5.04 1.52 -10.21
C PHE A 238 4.10 2.25 -11.16
N GLU A 239 4.52 2.44 -12.40
CA GLU A 239 3.70 3.10 -13.40
C GLU A 239 2.40 2.34 -13.72
N THR A 240 2.36 1.02 -13.59
CA THR A 240 1.14 0.21 -13.72
C THR A 240 0.18 0.46 -12.58
N LEU A 241 0.68 0.50 -11.34
CA LEU A 241 -0.13 0.84 -10.18
C LEU A 241 -0.63 2.29 -10.27
N GLU A 242 0.20 3.23 -10.70
CA GLU A 242 -0.17 4.63 -10.94
C GLU A 242 -1.31 4.74 -11.95
N LYS A 243 -1.20 4.11 -13.13
CA LYS A 243 -2.27 4.03 -14.14
C LYS A 243 -3.58 3.53 -13.52
N TRP A 244 -3.51 2.47 -12.72
CA TRP A 244 -4.67 1.88 -12.09
C TRP A 244 -5.33 2.80 -11.05
N VAL A 245 -4.56 3.39 -10.13
CA VAL A 245 -5.12 4.24 -9.06
C VAL A 245 -5.64 5.58 -9.58
N THR A 246 -5.08 6.09 -10.67
CA THR A 246 -5.47 7.37 -11.29
C THR A 246 -6.49 7.22 -12.42
N GLY A 247 -6.63 6.02 -12.97
CA GLY A 247 -7.44 5.78 -14.17
C GLY A 247 -6.80 6.27 -15.48
N THR A 248 -5.52 6.68 -15.50
CA THR A 248 -4.83 7.11 -16.74
C THR A 248 -4.13 5.96 -17.47
N TYR A 249 -3.83 6.17 -18.75
CA TYR A 249 -3.05 5.26 -19.58
C TYR A 249 -1.53 5.56 -19.55
N ALA A 250 -1.14 6.73 -19.03
CA ALA A 250 0.26 7.12 -18.86
C ALA A 250 0.67 6.95 -17.40
N GLY A 251 1.88 6.47 -17.17
CA GLY A 251 2.47 6.40 -15.83
C GLY A 251 3.45 7.55 -15.55
N HIS A 252 4.07 8.09 -16.59
CA HIS A 252 5.08 9.14 -16.44
C HIS A 252 4.79 10.33 -17.34
N THR A 253 5.12 11.52 -16.87
CA THR A 253 5.02 12.75 -17.65
C THR A 253 6.28 13.57 -17.53
N ALA A 254 6.69 14.18 -18.63
CA ALA A 254 7.78 15.14 -18.67
C ALA A 254 7.41 16.34 -19.54
N VAL A 255 8.14 17.45 -19.38
CA VAL A 255 7.91 18.69 -20.12
C VAL A 255 9.09 18.98 -21.04
N CYS A 256 8.80 19.27 -22.30
CA CYS A 256 9.78 19.73 -23.27
C CYS A 256 10.11 21.21 -23.03
N LEU A 257 11.41 21.56 -23.08
CA LEU A 257 11.89 22.93 -22.99
C LEU A 257 12.94 23.18 -24.06
N LYS A 258 12.91 24.35 -24.70
CA LYS A 258 13.99 24.83 -25.57
C LYS A 258 14.82 25.89 -24.84
N ASP A 259 16.14 25.75 -24.88
CA ASP A 259 17.03 26.79 -24.38
C ASP A 259 17.14 27.97 -25.37
N SER A 260 17.94 28.98 -25.03
CA SER A 260 18.14 30.15 -25.88
C SER A 260 18.81 29.86 -27.22
N GLU A 261 19.47 28.71 -27.37
CA GLU A 261 20.10 28.25 -28.61
C GLU A 261 19.15 27.37 -29.44
N GLY A 262 17.92 27.13 -28.95
CA GLY A 262 16.91 26.31 -29.61
C GLY A 262 17.04 24.82 -29.36
N LYS A 263 17.95 24.39 -28.47
CA LYS A 263 18.18 22.99 -28.15
C LYS A 263 17.06 22.43 -27.28
N LEU A 264 16.57 21.23 -27.60
CA LEU A 264 15.47 20.58 -26.87
C LEU A 264 15.97 19.82 -25.64
N TRP A 265 15.29 20.04 -24.51
CA TRP A 265 15.49 19.43 -23.21
C TRP A 265 14.20 18.78 -22.73
N VAL A 266 14.31 17.70 -21.95
CA VAL A 266 13.16 17.08 -21.27
C VAL A 266 13.36 17.25 -19.77
N ALA A 267 12.47 18.03 -19.17
CA ALA A 267 12.42 18.26 -17.74
C ALA A 267 11.45 17.25 -17.10
N GLU A 268 11.94 16.50 -16.12
CA GLU A 268 11.17 15.50 -15.39
C GLU A 268 11.46 15.54 -13.88
N SER A 269 10.54 14.97 -13.10
CA SER A 269 10.76 14.75 -11.67
C SER A 269 11.43 13.40 -11.48
N GLY A 270 12.63 13.39 -10.89
CA GLY A 270 13.40 12.17 -10.67
C GLY A 270 14.47 12.35 -9.59
N TYR A 271 14.85 11.26 -8.93
CA TYR A 271 15.96 11.23 -8.00
C TYR A 271 17.23 10.79 -8.74
N GLU A 272 18.11 11.73 -9.10
CA GLU A 272 19.40 11.38 -9.67
C GLU A 272 20.50 11.37 -8.61
N VAL A 273 21.26 10.26 -8.63
CA VAL A 273 22.54 10.12 -7.95
C VAL A 273 23.62 10.43 -9.00
N GLU A 274 24.46 11.41 -8.66
CA GLU A 274 25.67 11.91 -9.34
C GLU A 274 25.57 13.04 -10.38
N GLU A 275 26.62 13.86 -10.34
CA GLU A 275 26.75 15.26 -10.75
C GLU A 275 26.78 15.46 -12.28
N VAL A 276 25.63 15.66 -12.91
CA VAL A 276 25.60 16.25 -14.26
C VAL A 276 24.45 17.25 -14.34
N LEU A 277 24.71 18.51 -13.93
CA LEU A 277 24.15 19.78 -14.45
C LEU A 277 24.08 20.89 -13.38
N PRO A 278 24.24 22.17 -13.77
CA PRO A 278 24.45 23.30 -12.84
C PRO A 278 23.17 23.87 -12.20
N TYR A 279 21.99 23.29 -12.44
CA TYR A 279 20.72 23.78 -11.89
C TYR A 279 20.01 22.70 -11.11
N LYS A 280 20.36 22.58 -9.82
CA LYS A 280 19.64 21.74 -8.85
C LYS A 280 18.38 22.47 -8.39
N PHE A 281 17.21 22.02 -8.83
CA PHE A 281 16.00 22.14 -8.03
C PHE A 281 15.83 20.81 -7.27
N PRO A 282 15.49 20.81 -5.97
CA PRO A 282 15.55 19.64 -5.10
C PRO A 282 14.68 18.43 -5.51
N TRP A 283 13.94 18.51 -6.61
CA TRP A 283 13.00 17.48 -7.09
C TRP A 283 12.95 17.33 -8.63
N PHE A 284 13.81 18.02 -9.39
CA PHE A 284 13.77 18.01 -10.86
C PHE A 284 15.12 17.63 -11.44
N SER A 285 15.13 16.68 -12.38
CA SER A 285 16.24 16.45 -13.30
C SER A 285 15.86 16.95 -14.69
N VAL A 286 16.83 17.50 -15.41
CA VAL A 286 16.66 18.01 -16.77
C VAL A 286 17.68 17.32 -17.64
N THR A 287 17.24 16.36 -18.45
CA THR A 287 18.15 15.58 -19.31
C THR A 287 18.14 16.13 -20.72
N LEU A 288 19.33 16.21 -21.31
CA LEU A 288 19.47 16.58 -22.71
C LEU A 288 19.04 15.42 -23.61
N LEU A 289 18.12 15.68 -24.53
CA LEU A 289 17.91 14.77 -25.66
C LEU A 289 19.02 15.01 -26.69
N THR A 290 20.05 14.17 -26.67
CA THR A 290 20.95 14.06 -27.83
C THR A 290 20.30 13.15 -28.87
N PRO A 291 20.35 13.51 -30.17
CA PRO A 291 19.90 12.62 -31.24
C PRO A 291 20.63 11.28 -31.26
#